data_AF-A0A2K1K2N4-F1
#
_entry.id   AF-A0A2K1K2N4-F1
#
_cell.length_a   1.000
_cell.length_b   1.000
_cell.length_c   1.000
_cell.angle_alpha   90.00
_cell.angle_beta   90.00
_cell.angle_gamma   90.00
#
_symmetry.space_group_name_H-M   'P 1'
#
loop_
_entity.id
_entity.type
_entity.pdbx_description
1 polymer ?
#
loop_
_entity_poly.entity_id
_entity_poly.type
_entity_poly.pdbx_seq_one_letter_code
_entity_poly.pdbx_strand_id
1 'polypeptide(L)'
;MARMMLKRFPLTSSSHPLGSQHLVQSVLSFVTPNFLHNHFSAAPPCPARCPLNAPLSNICCISTILHVTYTRPSLQPSLLRSTLSERRGQVNRRTFGRFWKAVTLSGFSTDAAHTENMTPEDVLHYWFKDADLASNEFPNKFWFFGGEAVDKEIKEKFGECLQRAIRGDLDHWKSTPRGRVALVLVLDQFSRNCFRDSSRAFAQDDTALKLTVDTIDQGLDQQLSNPLERYFLYMPLMHSESLEVHAIAHRMFQKLTDDHKDNPELYKFFQDVVKFEIAHSSVLAKFGRYPSRNAILGRSSTTEEEKYLAAGVLWPMED
;
A
#
# COMPACT_ATOMS: atom_id res chain seq x y z
N MET A 1 19.88 -55.41 33.42
CA MET A 1 20.63 -54.63 34.43
C MET A 1 19.92 -53.32 34.65
N ALA A 2 19.50 -53.10 35.91
CA ALA A 2 19.07 -51.87 36.62
C ALA A 2 18.27 -50.76 35.89
N ARG A 3 17.21 -50.14 36.44
CA ARG A 3 16.25 -50.41 37.54
C ARG A 3 15.26 -49.23 37.51
N MET A 4 13.96 -49.51 37.46
CA MET A 4 12.84 -48.87 38.17
C MET A 4 12.93 -47.38 38.59
N MET A 5 11.86 -46.61 38.31
CA MET A 5 10.91 -46.12 39.34
C MET A 5 9.65 -45.53 38.70
N LEU A 6 8.53 -46.22 38.95
CA LEU A 6 7.15 -45.73 38.86
C LEU A 6 6.86 -44.79 40.03
N LYS A 7 6.14 -43.69 39.80
CA LYS A 7 5.13 -43.17 40.75
C LYS A 7 3.90 -42.64 40.01
N ARG A 8 2.74 -43.17 40.40
CA ARG A 8 1.37 -42.82 39.96
C ARG A 8 0.79 -41.69 40.84
N PHE A 9 -0.01 -40.83 40.21
CA PHE A 9 -1.28 -40.15 40.59
C PHE A 9 -1.51 -39.60 42.03
N PRO A 10 -2.32 -38.53 42.16
CA PRO A 10 -3.76 -38.76 42.31
C PRO A 10 -4.64 -37.96 41.34
N LEU A 11 -5.73 -38.62 40.94
CA LEU A 11 -6.94 -38.03 40.39
C LEU A 11 -7.70 -37.32 41.50
N THR A 12 -8.18 -36.10 41.25
CA THR A 12 -9.38 -35.57 41.91
C THR A 12 -10.37 -35.14 40.83
N SER A 13 -11.57 -35.67 40.96
CA SER A 13 -12.74 -35.43 40.15
C SER A 13 -13.50 -34.21 40.69
N SER A 14 -13.98 -33.33 39.79
CA SER A 14 -15.29 -32.71 39.96
C SER A 14 -15.79 -32.07 38.66
N SER A 15 -16.87 -32.66 38.14
CA SER A 15 -18.06 -32.02 37.54
C SER A 15 -17.90 -30.81 36.60
N HIS A 16 -18.27 -31.03 35.33
CA HIS A 16 -18.83 -30.03 34.40
C HIS A 16 -19.99 -29.23 35.02
N PRO A 17 -20.29 -28.03 34.48
CA PRO A 17 -21.31 -27.95 33.44
C PRO A 17 -20.92 -27.10 32.21
N LEU A 18 -21.73 -27.33 31.18
CA LEU A 18 -21.77 -26.74 29.84
C LEU A 18 -22.04 -25.23 29.83
N GLY A 19 -21.64 -24.58 28.72
CA GLY A 19 -21.95 -23.19 28.36
C GLY A 19 -20.64 -22.40 28.20
N SER A 20 -20.24 -21.91 27.03
CA SER A 20 -21.01 -21.18 26.04
C SER A 20 -20.29 -21.20 24.69
N GLN A 21 -20.75 -22.07 23.77
CA GLN A 21 -20.63 -21.82 22.34
C GLN A 21 -21.79 -20.90 21.99
N HIS A 22 -21.54 -19.62 21.69
CA HIS A 22 -22.42 -18.72 20.91
C HIS A 22 -21.83 -17.30 20.97
N LEU A 23 -20.93 -16.94 20.05
CA LEU A 23 -20.71 -15.53 19.67
C LEU A 23 -19.91 -15.34 18.37
N VAL A 24 -20.10 -16.20 17.36
CA VAL A 24 -19.58 -15.96 15.99
C VAL A 24 -20.62 -16.30 14.93
N GLN A 25 -21.86 -15.83 15.14
CA GLN A 25 -22.90 -15.81 14.12
C GLN A 25 -23.72 -14.53 14.27
N SER A 26 -23.21 -13.40 13.75
CA SER A 26 -24.05 -12.21 13.59
C SER A 26 -23.54 -11.17 12.58
N VAL A 27 -22.89 -11.56 11.48
CA VAL A 27 -22.60 -10.58 10.38
C VAL A 27 -22.92 -11.11 8.97
N LEU A 28 -23.46 -12.31 8.81
CA LEU A 28 -23.83 -12.84 7.49
C LEU A 28 -25.29 -13.26 7.46
N SER A 29 -26.19 -12.29 7.40
CA SER A 29 -27.59 -12.48 6.97
C SER A 29 -28.19 -11.10 6.71
N PHE A 30 -28.25 -10.68 5.44
CA PHE A 30 -29.28 -9.82 4.84
C PHE A 30 -28.72 -9.26 3.54
N VAL A 31 -28.82 -10.01 2.44
CA VAL A 31 -29.28 -9.50 1.14
C VAL A 31 -29.76 -10.71 0.33
N THR A 32 -31.06 -10.90 0.23
CA THR A 32 -31.67 -11.46 -0.99
C THR A 32 -32.75 -10.50 -1.47
N PRO A 33 -32.98 -10.42 -2.79
CA PRO A 33 -33.61 -9.28 -3.43
C PRO A 33 -35.12 -9.51 -3.60
N ASN A 34 -35.92 -8.44 -3.50
CA ASN A 34 -37.06 -8.26 -4.40
C ASN A 34 -37.64 -6.84 -4.35
N PHE A 35 -37.69 -6.25 -5.55
CA PHE A 35 -38.74 -5.41 -6.12
C PHE A 35 -39.54 -4.49 -5.19
N LEU A 36 -39.52 -3.20 -5.52
CA LEU A 36 -40.77 -2.46 -5.75
C LEU A 36 -40.52 -1.31 -6.75
N HIS A 37 -41.40 -1.27 -7.75
CA HIS A 37 -41.64 -0.17 -8.67
C HIS A 37 -41.74 1.17 -7.96
N ASN A 38 -41.24 2.24 -8.59
CA ASN A 38 -41.85 3.55 -8.44
C ASN A 38 -41.71 4.39 -9.72
N HIS A 39 -42.86 4.52 -10.38
CA HIS A 39 -43.46 5.75 -10.89
C HIS A 39 -42.55 6.81 -11.54
N PHE A 40 -42.61 6.80 -12.88
CA PHE A 40 -42.48 7.99 -13.71
C PHE A 40 -43.52 9.04 -13.32
N SER A 41 -43.09 10.28 -13.04
CA SER A 41 -43.94 11.47 -13.13
C SER A 41 -43.43 12.36 -14.24
N ALA A 42 -44.28 12.54 -15.25
CA ALA A 42 -44.07 13.36 -16.43
C ALA A 42 -44.32 14.85 -16.11
N ALA A 43 -43.52 15.73 -16.72
CA ALA A 43 -43.73 17.16 -16.73
C ALA A 43 -44.91 17.55 -17.67
N PRO A 44 -45.60 18.68 -17.43
CA PRO A 44 -46.77 19.10 -18.21
C PRO A 44 -46.42 19.65 -19.61
N PRO A 45 -47.38 19.65 -20.56
CA PRO A 45 -47.11 19.88 -21.99
C PRO A 45 -47.05 21.38 -22.35
N CYS A 46 -46.20 21.71 -23.32
CA CYS A 46 -46.18 23.01 -24.00
C CYS A 46 -47.12 22.98 -25.23
N PRO A 47 -47.94 24.01 -25.50
CA PRO A 47 -48.88 23.99 -26.61
C PRO A 47 -48.31 24.56 -27.93
N ALA A 48 -48.70 23.85 -29.00
CA ALA A 48 -49.03 24.31 -30.36
C ALA A 48 -47.93 24.68 -31.39
N ARG A 49 -47.87 23.78 -32.40
CA ARG A 49 -47.85 24.02 -33.86
C ARG A 49 -46.66 24.74 -34.49
N CYS A 50 -45.84 23.98 -35.22
CA CYS A 50 -45.58 24.23 -36.65
C CYS A 50 -45.12 22.94 -37.36
N PRO A 51 -45.56 22.67 -38.61
CA PRO A 51 -45.26 21.44 -39.33
C PRO A 51 -44.05 21.63 -40.27
N LEU A 52 -43.21 20.61 -40.40
CA LEU A 52 -42.69 20.08 -41.68
C LEU A 52 -41.50 19.13 -41.44
N ASN A 53 -41.51 18.04 -42.20
CA ASN A 53 -40.62 16.89 -42.16
C ASN A 53 -39.13 17.22 -42.39
N ALA A 54 -38.23 16.65 -41.57
CA ALA A 54 -36.87 16.24 -41.98
C ALA A 54 -36.27 15.24 -40.98
N PRO A 55 -35.57 14.17 -41.43
CA PRO A 55 -34.97 13.17 -40.54
C PRO A 55 -33.55 13.53 -40.08
N LEU A 56 -33.30 13.22 -38.80
CA LEU A 56 -32.06 12.87 -38.10
C LEU A 56 -30.70 13.12 -38.83
N SER A 57 -29.93 14.10 -38.33
CA SER A 57 -28.54 13.93 -37.85
C SER A 57 -27.87 15.29 -37.61
N ASN A 58 -27.50 15.56 -36.36
CA ASN A 58 -26.59 16.61 -35.86
C ASN A 58 -26.29 16.13 -34.42
N ILE A 59 -25.08 15.79 -33.96
CA ILE A 59 -23.74 16.41 -34.04
C ILE A 59 -23.79 17.93 -33.88
N CYS A 60 -23.09 18.39 -32.83
CA CYS A 60 -22.94 19.75 -32.32
C CYS A 60 -24.13 20.30 -31.52
N CYS A 61 -23.95 20.94 -30.36
CA CYS A 61 -22.74 21.54 -29.78
C CYS A 61 -23.09 22.14 -28.39
N ILE A 62 -22.06 22.51 -27.59
CA ILE A 62 -22.06 23.55 -26.51
C ILE A 62 -22.65 23.11 -25.14
N SER A 63 -22.13 23.38 -23.94
CA SER A 63 -21.00 24.14 -23.35
C SER A 63 -20.79 23.52 -21.95
N THR A 64 -19.63 23.51 -21.28
CA THR A 64 -19.09 24.67 -20.55
C THR A 64 -17.79 24.19 -19.88
N ILE A 65 -16.63 24.76 -20.21
CA ILE A 65 -15.39 24.57 -19.44
C ILE A 65 -15.06 25.90 -18.78
N LEU A 66 -15.06 25.90 -17.45
CA LEU A 66 -14.55 26.97 -16.60
C LEU A 66 -13.03 27.08 -16.78
N HIS A 67 -12.59 28.22 -17.33
CA HIS A 67 -11.22 28.68 -17.23
C HIS A 67 -10.97 29.19 -15.80
N VAL A 68 -10.04 28.56 -15.09
CA VAL A 68 -9.39 29.16 -13.92
C VAL A 68 -7.94 29.46 -14.30
N THR A 69 -7.65 30.75 -14.44
CA THR A 69 -6.31 31.29 -14.70
C THR A 69 -5.50 31.30 -13.40
N TYR A 70 -4.37 30.60 -13.36
CA TYR A 70 -3.39 30.74 -12.27
C TYR A 70 -2.20 31.58 -12.77
N THR A 71 -2.08 32.79 -12.26
CA THR A 71 -0.97 33.71 -12.51
C THR A 71 0.26 33.31 -11.68
N ARG A 72 1.40 33.07 -12.36
CA ARG A 72 2.73 32.94 -11.74
C ARG A 72 3.22 34.31 -11.22
N PRO A 73 3.82 34.40 -10.03
CA PRO A 73 4.67 35.53 -9.68
C PRO A 73 6.13 35.28 -10.11
N SER A 74 6.67 36.27 -10.79
CA SER A 74 8.06 36.43 -11.22
C SER A 74 9.03 36.67 -10.05
N LEU A 75 10.20 36.04 -10.11
CA LEU A 75 11.39 36.32 -9.29
C LEU A 75 12.00 37.69 -9.67
N GLN A 76 12.41 38.47 -8.66
CA GLN A 76 13.40 39.55 -8.81
C GLN A 76 14.61 39.28 -7.87
N PRO A 77 15.87 39.45 -8.32
CA PRO A 77 17.04 39.33 -7.48
C PRO A 77 17.66 40.71 -7.13
N SER A 78 17.70 41.05 -5.84
CA SER A 78 18.53 42.11 -5.22
C SER A 78 18.42 41.85 -3.71
N LEU A 79 19.42 41.79 -2.83
CA LEU A 79 20.65 42.53 -2.59
C LEU A 79 21.42 41.73 -1.52
N LEU A 80 22.75 41.63 -1.60
CA LEU A 80 23.68 42.06 -0.55
C LEU A 80 25.12 41.64 -0.90
N ARG A 81 25.91 42.66 -1.23
CA ARG A 81 27.37 42.70 -1.23
C ARG A 81 27.88 42.92 0.20
N SER A 82 29.18 42.64 0.36
CA SER A 82 30.05 42.82 1.54
C SER A 82 30.00 41.62 2.50
N THR A 83 31.10 40.95 2.84
CA THR A 83 32.47 41.42 3.10
C THR A 83 33.50 40.33 2.78
N LEU A 84 34.52 40.64 1.98
CA LEU A 84 35.77 39.87 1.93
C LEU A 84 36.93 40.84 2.11
N SER A 85 37.48 40.88 3.34
CA SER A 85 38.83 41.39 3.58
C SER A 85 39.82 40.23 3.46
N GLU A 86 40.69 40.35 2.48
CA GLU A 86 42.09 39.94 2.46
C GLU A 86 42.58 38.93 3.53
N ARG A 87 43.11 37.81 3.05
CA ARG A 87 44.45 37.33 3.44
C ARG A 87 45.05 36.52 2.29
N ARG A 88 46.10 37.08 1.69
CA ARG A 88 47.01 36.38 0.78
C ARG A 88 47.85 35.39 1.62
N GLY A 89 47.81 34.11 1.22
CA GLY A 89 48.75 33.09 1.64
C GLY A 89 49.20 32.32 0.39
N GLN A 90 50.46 32.48 0.04
CA GLN A 90 51.08 32.00 -1.19
C GLN A 90 51.47 30.52 -1.02
N VAL A 91 50.89 29.59 -1.78
CA VAL A 91 51.37 28.20 -1.86
C VAL A 91 51.45 27.73 -3.32
N ASN A 92 52.53 27.00 -3.57
CA ASN A 92 53.27 26.77 -4.80
C ASN A 92 52.52 25.94 -5.88
N ARG A 93 52.66 26.33 -7.15
CA ARG A 93 51.84 25.92 -8.32
C ARG A 93 52.33 24.67 -9.05
N ARG A 94 53.08 23.76 -8.40
CA ARG A 94 53.70 22.59 -9.08
C ARG A 94 53.51 21.21 -8.44
N THR A 95 52.65 21.07 -7.43
CA THR A 95 52.38 19.75 -6.81
C THR A 95 50.90 19.37 -6.74
N PHE A 96 50.01 20.13 -7.38
CA PHE A 96 48.56 19.87 -7.37
C PHE A 96 48.01 19.24 -8.68
N GLY A 97 48.88 18.99 -9.67
CA GLY A 97 48.49 18.50 -11.00
C GLY A 97 48.62 16.99 -11.25
N ARG A 98 49.08 16.21 -10.25
CA ARG A 98 49.30 14.75 -10.39
C ARG A 98 48.43 13.85 -9.52
N PHE A 99 47.74 14.41 -8.52
CA PHE A 99 46.84 13.62 -7.68
C PHE A 99 45.42 13.50 -8.28
N TRP A 100 44.98 14.50 -9.05
CA TRP A 100 43.65 14.50 -9.70
C TRP A 100 43.57 13.78 -11.06
N LYS A 101 44.71 13.36 -11.62
CA LYS A 101 44.76 12.56 -12.85
C LYS A 101 44.78 11.04 -12.60
N ALA A 102 44.84 10.61 -11.33
CA ALA A 102 44.86 9.21 -10.92
C ALA A 102 43.62 8.78 -10.10
N VAL A 103 42.73 9.72 -9.74
CA VAL A 103 41.39 9.44 -9.16
C VAL A 103 40.31 9.86 -10.18
N THR A 104 40.57 9.63 -11.46
CA THR A 104 39.62 9.83 -12.57
C THR A 104 39.56 8.61 -13.50
N LEU A 105 40.03 7.45 -13.04
CA LEU A 105 40.00 6.18 -13.76
C LEU A 105 39.66 4.99 -12.84
N SER A 106 38.67 5.17 -11.98
CA SER A 106 37.90 4.07 -11.37
C SER A 106 36.48 4.59 -11.17
N GLY A 107 35.54 4.00 -11.91
CA GLY A 107 34.26 4.58 -12.29
C GLY A 107 33.38 5.10 -11.15
N PHE A 108 32.89 6.33 -11.32
CA PHE A 108 31.58 6.75 -10.85
C PHE A 108 30.76 7.07 -12.11
N SER A 109 30.09 6.03 -12.61
CA SER A 109 29.18 6.00 -13.76
C SER A 109 28.32 4.76 -13.44
N THR A 110 27.01 4.77 -13.18
CA THR A 110 25.88 5.63 -13.57
C THR A 110 24.70 5.38 -12.60
N ASP A 111 24.41 6.26 -11.64
CA ASP A 111 23.15 6.11 -10.85
C ASP A 111 22.02 6.99 -11.38
N ALA A 112 22.33 8.16 -11.95
CA ALA A 112 21.32 9.09 -12.45
C ALA A 112 20.66 8.68 -13.79
N ALA A 113 21.27 7.76 -14.55
CA ALA A 113 20.73 7.30 -15.83
C ALA A 113 19.76 6.11 -15.67
N HIS A 114 19.79 5.40 -14.53
CA HIS A 114 18.89 4.28 -14.26
C HIS A 114 17.49 4.73 -13.79
N THR A 115 17.35 5.95 -13.29
CA THR A 115 16.05 6.49 -12.81
C THR A 115 15.12 6.95 -13.93
N GLU A 116 15.63 7.24 -15.14
CA GLU A 116 14.77 7.67 -16.26
C GLU A 116 13.87 6.54 -16.80
N ASN A 117 14.33 5.28 -16.72
CA ASN A 117 13.69 4.13 -17.35
C ASN A 117 13.21 3.04 -16.38
N MET A 118 12.83 3.39 -15.15
CA MET A 118 12.20 2.42 -14.23
C MET A 118 10.95 1.82 -14.91
N THR A 119 10.83 0.49 -14.91
CA THR A 119 9.68 -0.26 -15.44
C THR A 119 8.91 -0.96 -14.31
N PRO A 120 7.68 -1.44 -14.56
CA PRO A 120 6.99 -2.31 -13.61
C PRO A 120 7.81 -3.54 -13.24
N GLU A 121 8.48 -4.14 -14.22
CA GLU A 121 9.29 -5.34 -14.04
C GLU A 121 10.47 -5.12 -13.11
N ASP A 122 11.10 -3.94 -13.12
CA ASP A 122 12.19 -3.60 -12.20
C ASP A 122 11.70 -3.56 -10.74
N VAL A 123 10.52 -2.97 -10.51
CA VAL A 123 9.87 -2.92 -9.18
C VAL A 123 9.52 -4.32 -8.70
N LEU A 124 8.87 -5.11 -9.55
CA LEU A 124 8.44 -6.46 -9.22
C LEU A 124 9.64 -7.38 -8.99
N HIS A 125 10.65 -7.31 -9.86
CA HIS A 125 11.88 -8.08 -9.70
C HIS A 125 12.56 -7.72 -8.39
N TYR A 126 12.73 -6.43 -8.09
CA TYR A 126 13.35 -6.00 -6.85
C TYR A 126 12.62 -6.51 -5.60
N TRP A 127 11.29 -6.43 -5.61
CA TRP A 127 10.49 -6.81 -4.44
C TRP A 127 10.43 -8.31 -4.20
N PHE A 128 10.42 -9.10 -5.28
CA PHE A 128 10.25 -10.56 -5.23
C PHE A 128 11.53 -11.37 -5.48
N LYS A 129 12.69 -10.74 -5.71
CA LYS A 129 13.97 -11.40 -6.10
C LYS A 129 14.39 -12.56 -5.20
N ASP A 130 14.12 -12.46 -3.89
CA ASP A 130 14.54 -13.43 -2.88
C ASP A 130 13.35 -14.28 -2.38
N ALA A 131 12.20 -14.20 -3.05
CA ALA A 131 11.03 -15.00 -2.74
C ALA A 131 11.00 -16.26 -3.60
N ASP A 132 10.99 -17.43 -2.94
CA ASP A 132 10.87 -18.72 -3.61
C ASP A 132 9.57 -19.42 -3.20
N LEU A 133 8.63 -19.43 -4.14
CA LEU A 133 7.36 -20.12 -4.00
C LEU A 133 7.50 -21.64 -3.88
N ALA A 134 8.56 -22.23 -4.43
CA ALA A 134 8.76 -23.67 -4.44
C ALA A 134 9.27 -24.19 -3.08
N SER A 135 10.17 -23.43 -2.44
CA SER A 135 10.69 -23.74 -1.10
C SER A 135 9.91 -23.07 0.04
N ASN A 136 8.97 -22.18 -0.27
CA ASN A 136 8.23 -21.36 0.71
C ASN A 136 9.16 -20.46 1.54
N GLU A 137 10.30 -20.07 0.96
CA GLU A 137 11.25 -19.14 1.56
C GLU A 137 10.93 -17.73 1.09
N PHE A 138 10.45 -16.90 2.01
CA PHE A 138 10.07 -15.52 1.73
C PHE A 138 10.91 -14.54 2.54
N PRO A 139 11.29 -13.40 1.95
CA PRO A 139 12.10 -12.38 2.62
C PRO A 139 11.23 -11.51 3.55
N ASN A 140 10.49 -12.13 4.48
CA ASN A 140 9.54 -11.47 5.38
C ASN A 140 10.18 -10.35 6.21
N LYS A 141 11.46 -10.52 6.60
CA LYS A 141 12.24 -9.47 7.28
C LYS A 141 12.36 -8.22 6.41
N PHE A 142 12.70 -8.40 5.14
CA PHE A 142 12.82 -7.31 4.18
C PHE A 142 11.46 -6.66 3.88
N TRP A 143 10.40 -7.46 3.67
CA TRP A 143 9.07 -6.93 3.35
C TRP A 143 8.41 -6.16 4.49
N PHE A 144 8.45 -6.69 5.72
CA PHE A 144 7.58 -6.20 6.79
C PHE A 144 8.29 -5.43 7.89
N PHE A 145 9.59 -5.67 8.10
CA PHE A 145 10.35 -4.98 9.15
C PHE A 145 11.23 -3.87 8.59
N GLY A 146 11.71 -4.03 7.35
CA GLY A 146 12.62 -3.08 6.72
C GLY A 146 13.89 -2.87 7.55
N GLY A 147 14.23 -1.60 7.79
CA GLY A 147 15.41 -1.18 8.55
C GLY A 147 16.17 -0.10 7.79
N GLU A 148 17.03 0.66 8.49
CA GLU A 148 17.69 1.86 7.92
C GLU A 148 18.42 1.57 6.59
N ALA A 149 19.06 0.41 6.47
CA ALA A 149 19.72 -0.02 5.23
C ALA A 149 18.73 -0.27 4.09
N VAL A 150 17.62 -0.95 4.36
CA VAL A 150 16.56 -1.25 3.38
C VAL A 150 15.87 0.04 2.97
N ASP A 151 15.55 0.92 3.92
CA ASP A 151 14.90 2.20 3.66
C ASP A 151 15.77 3.10 2.79
N LYS A 152 17.07 3.16 3.11
CA LYS A 152 18.05 3.91 2.32
C LYS A 152 18.13 3.35 0.89
N GLU A 153 18.23 2.03 0.74
CA GLU A 153 18.27 1.39 -0.58
C GLU A 153 17.01 1.68 -1.40
N ILE A 154 15.82 1.50 -0.81
CA ILE A 154 14.54 1.74 -1.50
C ILE A 154 14.43 3.21 -1.89
N LYS A 155 14.82 4.13 -1.00
CA LYS A 155 14.78 5.57 -1.27
C LYS A 155 15.74 5.98 -2.38
N GLU A 156 16.96 5.43 -2.39
CA GLU A 156 17.97 5.72 -3.42
C GLU A 156 17.54 5.17 -4.78
N LYS A 157 17.02 3.93 -4.84
CA LYS A 157 16.63 3.28 -6.10
C LYS A 157 15.28 3.73 -6.65
N PHE A 158 14.27 3.86 -5.78
CA PHE A 158 12.87 4.04 -6.18
C PHE A 158 12.27 5.37 -5.74
N GLY A 159 13.02 6.26 -5.09
CA GLY A 159 12.52 7.55 -4.62
C GLY A 159 11.92 8.41 -5.75
N GLU A 160 12.57 8.50 -6.91
CA GLU A 160 12.02 9.22 -8.06
C GLU A 160 10.82 8.48 -8.68
N CYS A 161 10.85 7.14 -8.73
CA CYS A 161 9.71 6.33 -9.18
C CYS A 161 8.46 6.62 -8.32
N LEU A 162 8.61 6.67 -6.99
CA LEU A 162 7.55 7.07 -6.08
C LEU A 162 7.06 8.48 -6.34
N GLN A 163 7.95 9.46 -6.55
CA GLN A 163 7.53 10.82 -6.88
C GLN A 163 6.75 10.88 -8.20
N ARG A 164 7.17 10.14 -9.24
CA ARG A 164 6.46 10.03 -10.52
C ARG A 164 5.09 9.37 -10.36
N ALA A 165 5.00 8.29 -9.57
CA ALA A 165 3.73 7.63 -9.26
C ALA A 165 2.76 8.57 -8.55
N ILE A 166 3.23 9.34 -7.56
CA ILE A 166 2.42 10.34 -6.83
C ILE A 166 1.87 11.42 -7.78
N ARG A 167 2.64 11.84 -8.78
CA ARG A 167 2.21 12.83 -9.79
C ARG A 167 1.28 12.27 -10.87
N GLY A 168 1.12 10.94 -10.95
CA GLY A 168 0.38 10.27 -12.02
C GLY A 168 1.17 10.07 -13.32
N ASP A 169 2.48 10.38 -13.33
CA ASP A 169 3.34 10.25 -14.51
C ASP A 169 3.48 8.77 -14.98
N LEU A 170 3.15 7.82 -14.10
CA LEU A 170 3.23 6.38 -14.34
C LEU A 170 1.86 5.73 -14.60
N ASP A 171 0.81 6.50 -14.88
CA ASP A 171 -0.54 5.98 -15.09
C ASP A 171 -0.65 4.97 -16.23
N HIS A 172 0.23 5.05 -17.23
CA HIS A 172 0.32 4.07 -18.31
C HIS A 172 0.62 2.64 -17.81
N TRP A 173 1.20 2.46 -16.61
CA TRP A 173 1.40 1.14 -16.00
C TRP A 173 0.08 0.46 -15.62
N LYS A 174 -1.01 1.22 -15.43
CA LYS A 174 -2.34 0.66 -15.13
C LYS A 174 -2.91 -0.20 -16.25
N SER A 175 -2.30 -0.18 -17.44
CA SER A 175 -2.73 -0.95 -18.61
C SER A 175 -2.52 -2.46 -18.49
N THR A 176 -1.72 -2.94 -17.55
CA THR A 176 -1.49 -4.37 -17.31
C THR A 176 -1.71 -4.74 -15.84
N PRO A 177 -2.13 -5.98 -15.53
CA PRO A 177 -2.27 -6.44 -14.14
C PRO A 177 -0.97 -6.28 -13.33
N ARG A 178 0.17 -6.68 -13.92
CA ARG A 178 1.49 -6.56 -13.27
C ARG A 178 1.91 -5.11 -13.05
N GLY A 179 1.62 -4.21 -13.99
CA GLY A 179 1.87 -2.78 -13.84
C GLY A 179 1.06 -2.14 -12.70
N ARG A 180 -0.15 -2.64 -12.46
CA ARG A 180 -0.97 -2.25 -11.30
C ARG A 180 -0.35 -2.72 -9.99
N VAL A 181 0.14 -3.96 -9.92
CA VAL A 181 0.87 -4.47 -8.74
C VAL A 181 2.10 -3.62 -8.45
N ALA A 182 2.90 -3.28 -9.48
CA ALA A 182 4.08 -2.43 -9.32
C ALA A 182 3.71 -1.04 -8.75
N LEU A 183 2.64 -0.42 -9.26
CA LEU A 183 2.15 0.84 -8.71
C LEU A 183 1.68 0.70 -7.26
N VAL A 184 0.97 -0.38 -6.90
CA VAL A 184 0.58 -0.64 -5.51
C VAL A 184 1.81 -0.78 -4.61
N LEU A 185 2.82 -1.55 -5.02
CA LEU A 185 4.06 -1.68 -4.26
C LEU A 185 4.76 -0.33 -4.04
N VAL A 186 4.87 0.49 -5.08
CA VAL A 186 5.49 1.81 -4.99
C VAL A 186 4.69 2.72 -4.04
N LEU A 187 3.38 2.81 -4.22
CA LEU A 187 2.53 3.74 -3.47
C LEU A 187 2.30 3.31 -2.03
N ASP A 188 2.18 2.01 -1.75
CA ASP A 188 1.86 1.48 -0.43
C ASP A 188 3.11 0.99 0.33
N GLN A 189 3.91 0.12 -0.26
CA GLN A 189 5.08 -0.46 0.44
C GLN A 189 6.25 0.53 0.44
N PHE A 190 6.70 1.01 -0.72
CA PHE A 190 7.91 1.82 -0.80
C PHE A 190 7.71 3.20 -0.16
N SER A 191 6.49 3.74 -0.17
CA SER A 191 6.14 4.95 0.58
C SER A 191 6.47 4.82 2.07
N ARG A 192 6.19 3.65 2.68
CA ARG A 192 6.48 3.38 4.10
C ARG A 192 7.98 3.33 4.40
N ASN A 193 8.79 2.80 3.48
CA ASN A 193 10.25 2.81 3.59
C ASN A 193 10.85 4.21 3.32
N CYS A 194 10.41 4.89 2.26
CA CYS A 194 10.96 6.19 1.84
C CYS A 194 10.66 7.31 2.84
N PHE A 195 9.52 7.21 3.52
CA PHE A 195 9.01 8.22 4.45
C PHE A 195 8.77 7.66 5.85
N ARG A 196 9.60 6.70 6.29
CA ARG A 196 9.55 6.17 7.65
C ARG A 196 9.53 7.31 8.67
N ASP A 197 8.75 7.13 9.73
CA ASP A 197 8.54 8.12 10.78
C ASP A 197 8.02 9.47 10.27
N SER A 198 7.24 9.44 9.17
CA SER A 198 6.53 10.61 8.64
C SER A 198 5.08 10.25 8.27
N SER A 199 4.16 11.19 8.41
CA SER A 199 2.77 11.05 7.92
C SER A 199 2.72 10.78 6.42
N ARG A 200 3.77 11.20 5.69
CA ARG A 200 3.93 10.95 4.25
C ARG A 200 3.95 9.47 3.90
N ALA A 201 4.35 8.58 4.82
CA ALA A 201 4.29 7.13 4.61
C ALA A 201 2.89 6.63 4.25
N PHE A 202 1.86 7.28 4.78
CA PHE A 202 0.44 6.90 4.61
C PHE A 202 -0.30 7.75 3.58
N ALA A 203 0.36 8.78 3.03
CA ALA A 203 -0.30 9.79 2.20
C ALA A 203 -0.85 9.23 0.87
N GLN A 204 -0.43 8.04 0.47
CA GLN A 204 -0.84 7.38 -0.77
C GLN A 204 -1.74 6.16 -0.55
N ASP A 205 -2.10 5.84 0.71
CA ASP A 205 -2.93 4.67 1.06
C ASP A 205 -4.25 4.68 0.26
N ASP A 206 -4.93 5.82 0.16
CA ASP A 206 -6.18 5.97 -0.60
C ASP A 206 -6.00 5.74 -2.10
N THR A 207 -4.87 6.17 -2.68
CA THR A 207 -4.58 5.99 -4.10
C THR A 207 -4.29 4.53 -4.40
N ALA A 208 -3.49 3.87 -3.56
CA ALA A 208 -3.20 2.45 -3.67
C ALA A 208 -4.49 1.62 -3.49
N LEU A 209 -5.32 1.95 -2.50
CA LEU A 209 -6.61 1.31 -2.25
C LEU A 209 -7.55 1.40 -3.46
N LYS A 210 -7.71 2.59 -4.03
CA LYS A 210 -8.53 2.78 -5.25
C LYS A 210 -8.02 1.93 -6.40
N LEU A 211 -6.71 1.86 -6.60
CA LEU A 211 -6.11 1.03 -7.64
C LEU A 211 -6.36 -0.46 -7.40
N THR A 212 -6.23 -0.93 -6.16
CA THR A 212 -6.54 -2.32 -5.77
C THR A 212 -8.00 -2.66 -6.04
N VAL A 213 -8.94 -1.83 -5.58
CA VAL A 213 -10.39 -2.06 -5.78
C VAL A 213 -10.74 -2.06 -7.27
N ASP A 214 -10.25 -1.08 -8.03
CA ASP A 214 -10.46 -1.04 -9.50
C ASP A 214 -9.89 -2.28 -10.20
N THR A 215 -8.78 -2.83 -9.72
CA THR A 215 -8.18 -4.06 -10.27
C THR A 215 -9.03 -5.29 -9.99
N ILE A 216 -9.60 -5.39 -8.78
CA ILE A 216 -10.51 -6.47 -8.37
C ILE A 216 -11.84 -6.38 -9.12
N ASP A 217 -12.42 -5.18 -9.23
CA ASP A 217 -13.72 -4.97 -9.90
C ASP A 217 -13.66 -5.33 -11.39
N GLN A 218 -12.50 -5.15 -12.03
CA GLN A 218 -12.25 -5.57 -13.42
C GLN A 218 -11.85 -7.05 -13.56
N GLY A 219 -11.67 -7.78 -12.45
CA GLY A 219 -11.20 -9.17 -12.44
C GLY A 219 -9.77 -9.34 -12.96
N LEU A 220 -8.97 -8.27 -13.00
CA LEU A 220 -7.61 -8.28 -13.51
C LEU A 220 -6.63 -8.97 -12.54
N ASP A 221 -6.95 -8.95 -11.24
CA ASP A 221 -6.23 -9.65 -10.18
C ASP A 221 -6.14 -11.16 -10.45
N GLN A 222 -7.19 -11.76 -11.03
CA GLN A 222 -7.23 -13.19 -11.37
C GLN A 222 -6.31 -13.55 -12.56
N GLN A 223 -5.79 -12.57 -13.30
CA GLN A 223 -4.84 -12.78 -14.39
C GLN A 223 -3.39 -12.88 -13.89
N LEU A 224 -3.13 -12.58 -12.61
CA LEU A 224 -1.81 -12.70 -12.00
C LEU A 224 -1.53 -14.16 -11.66
N SER A 225 -0.60 -14.77 -12.41
CA SER A 225 -0.17 -16.16 -12.18
C SER A 225 0.65 -16.32 -10.90
N ASN A 226 1.35 -15.28 -10.47
CA ASN A 226 2.12 -15.28 -9.22
C ASN A 226 1.20 -14.95 -8.03
N PRO A 227 1.04 -15.85 -7.04
CA PRO A 227 0.17 -15.59 -5.91
C PRO A 227 0.69 -14.54 -4.94
N LEU A 228 2.00 -14.29 -4.88
CA LEU A 228 2.56 -13.19 -4.08
C LEU A 228 2.19 -11.83 -4.68
N GLU A 229 2.10 -11.72 -6.00
CA GLU A 229 1.63 -10.48 -6.65
C GLU A 229 0.18 -10.17 -6.29
N ARG A 230 -0.69 -11.20 -6.23
CA ARG A 230 -2.08 -11.06 -5.73
C ARG A 230 -2.11 -10.67 -4.26
N TYR A 231 -1.28 -11.30 -3.44
CA TYR A 231 -1.17 -10.97 -2.02
C TYR A 231 -0.81 -9.50 -1.79
N PHE A 232 0.25 -9.00 -2.44
CA PHE A 232 0.66 -7.60 -2.31
C PHE A 232 -0.31 -6.62 -2.96
N LEU A 233 -1.02 -7.02 -4.02
CA LEU A 233 -2.12 -6.23 -4.59
C LEU A 233 -3.22 -5.97 -3.55
N TYR A 234 -3.50 -6.92 -2.66
CA TYR A 234 -4.58 -6.82 -1.67
C TYR A 234 -4.18 -6.09 -0.37
N MET A 235 -2.88 -5.91 -0.10
CA MET A 235 -2.38 -5.25 1.12
C MET A 235 -3.01 -3.87 1.40
N PRO A 236 -3.25 -2.99 0.40
CA PRO A 236 -3.95 -1.72 0.65
C PRO A 236 -5.34 -1.86 1.29
N LEU A 237 -6.03 -2.99 1.08
CA LEU A 237 -7.30 -3.27 1.76
C LEU A 237 -7.09 -3.42 3.27
N MET A 238 -6.05 -4.17 3.68
CA MET A 238 -5.67 -4.38 5.08
C MET A 238 -5.17 -3.09 5.75
N HIS A 239 -4.65 -2.13 4.98
CA HIS A 239 -4.13 -0.87 5.50
C HIS A 239 -5.19 0.22 5.68
N SER A 240 -6.41 0.00 5.21
CA SER A 240 -7.52 0.97 5.28
C SER A 240 -8.10 1.06 6.69
N GLU A 241 -8.35 2.27 7.18
CA GLU A 241 -9.13 2.49 8.42
C GLU A 241 -10.66 2.42 8.15
N SER A 242 -11.13 1.41 7.40
CA SER A 242 -12.57 1.12 7.15
C SER A 242 -12.92 -0.36 7.33
N LEU A 243 -13.92 -0.64 8.18
CA LEU A 243 -14.39 -2.01 8.43
C LEU A 243 -15.05 -2.65 7.20
N GLU A 244 -15.69 -1.83 6.36
CA GLU A 244 -16.28 -2.26 5.10
C GLU A 244 -15.19 -2.72 4.12
N VAL A 245 -14.05 -2.02 4.08
CA VAL A 245 -12.89 -2.43 3.28
C VAL A 245 -12.26 -3.71 3.83
N HIS A 246 -12.15 -3.86 5.16
CA HIS A 246 -11.70 -5.12 5.77
C HIS A 246 -12.63 -6.31 5.42
N ALA A 247 -13.94 -6.09 5.27
CA ALA A 247 -14.84 -7.14 4.80
C ALA A 247 -14.50 -7.60 3.37
N ILE A 248 -13.98 -6.72 2.51
CA ILE A 248 -13.44 -7.06 1.19
C ILE A 248 -12.11 -7.80 1.34
N ALA A 249 -11.19 -7.27 2.15
CA ALA A 249 -9.87 -7.87 2.42
C ALA A 249 -10.00 -9.32 2.88
N HIS A 250 -10.85 -9.61 3.88
CA HIS A 250 -11.14 -10.96 4.35
C HIS A 250 -11.56 -11.89 3.21
N ARG A 251 -12.47 -11.46 2.33
CA ARG A 251 -12.92 -12.28 1.20
C ARG A 251 -11.79 -12.55 0.22
N MET A 252 -10.98 -11.54 -0.09
CA MET A 252 -9.91 -11.65 -1.08
C MET A 252 -8.76 -12.52 -0.58
N PHE A 253 -8.32 -12.34 0.67
CA PHE A 253 -7.31 -13.20 1.29
C PHE A 253 -7.83 -14.62 1.50
N GLN A 254 -9.08 -14.81 1.93
CA GLN A 254 -9.65 -16.16 2.06
C GLN A 254 -9.71 -16.87 0.71
N LYS A 255 -10.17 -16.18 -0.35
CA LYS A 255 -10.16 -16.74 -1.70
C LYS A 255 -8.74 -17.10 -2.16
N LEU A 256 -7.77 -16.23 -1.92
CA LEU A 256 -6.36 -16.50 -2.27
C LEU A 256 -5.83 -17.74 -1.54
N THR A 257 -6.18 -17.91 -0.27
CA THR A 257 -5.87 -19.11 0.51
C THR A 257 -6.51 -20.34 -0.12
N ASP A 258 -7.81 -20.30 -0.38
CA ASP A 258 -8.57 -21.45 -0.90
C ASP A 258 -8.09 -21.89 -2.30
N ASP A 259 -7.70 -20.93 -3.15
CA ASP A 259 -7.13 -21.18 -4.49
C ASP A 259 -5.83 -22.03 -4.43
N HIS A 260 -5.15 -22.11 -3.27
CA HIS A 260 -3.91 -22.85 -3.08
C HIS A 260 -4.01 -24.02 -2.09
N LYS A 261 -5.22 -24.47 -1.75
CA LYS A 261 -5.42 -25.62 -0.84
C LYS A 261 -4.64 -26.89 -1.23
N ASP A 262 -4.34 -27.06 -2.51
CA ASP A 262 -3.61 -28.21 -3.07
C ASP A 262 -2.08 -28.05 -2.96
N ASN A 263 -1.59 -26.89 -2.50
CA ASN A 263 -0.19 -26.63 -2.14
C ASN A 263 -0.10 -26.36 -0.62
N PRO A 264 0.25 -27.37 0.21
CA PRO A 264 0.19 -27.27 1.67
C PRO A 264 1.00 -26.10 2.26
N GLU A 265 2.16 -25.79 1.69
CA GLU A 265 3.05 -24.75 2.20
C GLU A 265 2.51 -23.34 1.90
N LEU A 266 2.09 -23.08 0.66
CA LEU A 266 1.43 -21.82 0.30
C LEU A 266 0.09 -21.66 0.99
N TYR A 267 -0.68 -22.74 1.13
CA TYR A 267 -1.95 -22.74 1.84
C TYR A 267 -1.75 -22.28 3.29
N LYS A 268 -0.76 -22.86 3.99
CA LYS A 268 -0.44 -22.48 5.37
C LYS A 268 0.00 -21.01 5.46
N PHE A 269 0.86 -20.55 4.55
CA PHE A 269 1.28 -19.15 4.50
C PHE A 269 0.07 -18.21 4.36
N PHE A 270 -0.84 -18.47 3.43
CA PHE A 270 -2.02 -17.63 3.25
C PHE A 270 -3.06 -17.78 4.37
N GLN A 271 -3.14 -18.92 5.05
CA GLN A 271 -3.90 -19.03 6.30
C GLN A 271 -3.36 -18.10 7.38
N ASP A 272 -2.04 -17.97 7.51
CA ASP A 272 -1.44 -17.02 8.44
C ASP A 272 -1.76 -15.58 8.02
N VAL A 273 -1.69 -15.25 6.73
CA VAL A 273 -2.15 -13.96 6.19
C VAL A 273 -3.61 -13.65 6.59
N VAL A 274 -4.53 -14.61 6.48
CA VAL A 274 -5.93 -14.42 6.90
C VAL A 274 -6.03 -14.13 8.40
N LYS A 275 -5.22 -14.79 9.24
CA LYS A 275 -5.17 -14.48 10.69
C LYS A 275 -4.66 -13.06 10.94
N PHE A 276 -3.65 -12.61 10.17
CA PHE A 276 -3.14 -11.24 10.25
C PHE A 276 -4.21 -10.22 9.89
N GLU A 277 -4.96 -10.44 8.81
CA GLU A 277 -6.08 -9.60 8.40
C GLU A 277 -7.16 -9.49 9.49
N ILE A 278 -7.56 -10.62 10.09
CA ILE A 278 -8.55 -10.65 11.19
C ILE A 278 -8.06 -9.83 12.38
N ALA A 279 -6.78 -9.92 12.71
CA ALA A 279 -6.20 -9.13 13.79
C ALA A 279 -6.22 -7.62 13.48
N HIS A 280 -5.88 -7.22 12.25
CA HIS A 280 -5.97 -5.82 11.82
C HIS A 280 -7.40 -5.29 11.92
N SER A 281 -8.37 -6.03 11.41
CA SER A 281 -9.79 -5.67 11.49
C SER A 281 -10.28 -5.58 12.95
N SER A 282 -9.77 -6.42 13.85
CA SER A 282 -10.12 -6.40 15.28
C SER A 282 -9.66 -5.12 16.00
N VAL A 283 -8.48 -4.61 15.64
CA VAL A 283 -8.00 -3.30 16.15
C VAL A 283 -8.94 -2.20 15.69
N LEU A 284 -9.31 -2.22 14.41
CA LEU A 284 -10.21 -1.23 13.84
C LEU A 284 -11.61 -1.32 14.45
N ALA A 285 -12.13 -2.52 14.69
CA ALA A 285 -13.43 -2.72 15.34
C ALA A 285 -13.46 -2.17 16.77
N LYS A 286 -12.32 -2.21 17.47
CA LYS A 286 -12.19 -1.71 18.84
C LYS A 286 -12.03 -0.19 18.91
N PHE A 287 -11.20 0.39 18.05
CA PHE A 287 -10.77 1.79 18.17
C PHE A 287 -11.30 2.71 17.05
N GLY A 288 -11.86 2.15 15.98
CA GLY A 288 -12.29 2.88 14.78
C GLY A 288 -11.14 3.40 13.91
N ARG A 289 -9.88 3.16 14.32
CA ARG A 289 -8.64 3.55 13.63
C ARG A 289 -7.48 2.69 14.13
N TYR A 290 -6.27 2.88 13.60
CA TYR A 290 -5.05 2.28 14.14
C TYR A 290 -4.36 3.23 15.12
N PRO A 291 -4.36 2.94 16.43
CA PRO A 291 -3.74 3.81 17.43
C PRO A 291 -2.23 4.01 17.20
N SER A 292 -1.56 3.02 16.60
CA SER A 292 -0.14 3.09 16.24
C SER A 292 0.19 4.23 15.27
N ARG A 293 -0.79 4.70 14.49
CA ARG A 293 -0.63 5.83 13.56
C ARG A 293 -0.92 7.19 14.22
N ASN A 294 -1.41 7.24 15.46
CA ASN A 294 -1.89 8.48 16.07
C ASN A 294 -0.80 9.55 16.14
N ALA A 295 0.34 9.24 16.77
CA ALA A 295 1.42 10.21 16.92
C ALA A 295 1.90 10.75 15.56
N ILE A 296 2.08 9.86 14.58
CA ILE A 296 2.63 10.26 13.28
C ILE A 296 1.64 11.02 12.41
N LEU A 297 0.34 10.80 12.59
CA LEU A 297 -0.74 11.56 11.95
C LEU A 297 -1.19 12.78 12.78
N GLY A 298 -0.51 13.10 13.89
CA GLY A 298 -0.86 14.24 14.75
C GLY A 298 -2.20 14.09 15.48
N ARG A 299 -2.68 12.86 15.69
CA ARG A 299 -3.92 12.56 16.43
C ARG A 299 -3.60 12.37 17.91
N SER A 300 -4.45 12.89 18.79
CA SER A 300 -4.40 12.55 20.22
C SER A 300 -4.91 11.13 20.44
N SER A 301 -4.19 10.35 21.23
CA SER A 301 -4.63 9.02 21.69
C SER A 301 -5.57 9.15 22.88
N THR A 302 -6.56 8.25 22.98
CA THR A 302 -7.36 8.08 24.20
C THR A 302 -6.57 7.28 25.26
N THR A 303 -7.03 7.28 26.50
CA THR A 303 -6.41 6.48 27.57
C THR A 303 -6.42 4.97 27.26
N GLU A 304 -7.46 4.47 26.60
CA GLU A 304 -7.54 3.07 26.16
C GLU A 304 -6.54 2.77 25.03
N GLU A 305 -6.37 3.70 24.09
CA GLU A 305 -5.38 3.61 23.02
C GLU A 305 -3.95 3.65 23.58
N GLU A 306 -3.66 4.52 24.56
CA GLU A 306 -2.36 4.58 25.23
C GLU A 306 -2.04 3.29 25.99
N LYS A 307 -3.02 2.73 26.72
CA LYS A 307 -2.86 1.43 27.39
C LYS A 307 -2.60 0.30 26.39
N TYR A 308 -3.30 0.33 25.26
CA TYR A 308 -3.10 -0.64 24.18
C TYR A 308 -1.69 -0.55 23.59
N LEU A 309 -1.20 0.66 23.31
CA LEU A 309 0.15 0.89 22.81
C LEU A 309 1.23 0.50 23.83
N ALA A 310 1.02 0.83 25.11
CA ALA A 310 1.97 0.53 26.20
C ALA A 310 2.04 -0.97 26.53
N ALA A 311 0.99 -1.74 26.26
CA ALA A 311 0.98 -3.18 26.47
C ALA A 311 1.88 -3.95 25.47
N GLY A 312 2.62 -3.25 24.61
CA GLY A 312 3.45 -3.88 23.59
C GLY A 312 2.62 -4.57 22.50
N VAL A 313 1.30 -4.33 22.45
CA VAL A 313 0.46 -4.76 21.34
C VAL A 313 0.67 -3.80 20.15
N LEU A 314 1.95 -3.55 19.81
CA LEU A 314 2.32 -3.50 18.42
C LEU A 314 2.12 -4.94 17.94
N TRP A 315 1.05 -5.17 17.17
CA TRP A 315 0.70 -6.50 16.72
C TRP A 315 1.94 -7.25 16.15
N PRO A 316 2.10 -8.54 16.49
CA PRO A 316 3.38 -9.18 16.70
C PRO A 316 3.96 -9.68 15.38
N MET A 317 5.26 -9.46 15.25
CA MET A 317 6.15 -10.42 14.64
C MET A 317 7.27 -10.68 15.66
N GLU A 318 6.92 -11.28 16.80
CA GLU A 318 7.85 -11.82 17.81
C GLU A 318 7.62 -13.34 17.80
N ASP A 319 8.59 -14.25 17.62
CA ASP A 319 10.06 -14.22 17.64
C ASP A 319 10.66 -14.88 16.37
#